data_AF-A0A2A6FN78-F1
#
_entry.id   AF-A0A2A6FN78-F1
#
_cell.length_a   1.000
_cell.length_b   1.000
_cell.length_c   1.000
_cell.angle_alpha   90.00
_cell.angle_beta   90.00
_cell.angle_gamma   90.00
#
_symmetry.space_group_name_H-M   'P 1'
#
loop_
_entity.id
_entity.type
_entity.pdbx_description
1 polymer ?
#
loop_
_entity_poly.entity_id
_entity_poly.type
_entity_poly.pdbx_seq_one_letter_code
_entity_poly.pdbx_strand_id
1 'polypeptide(L)'
;MSRTAEQALAWAHTNPTRDGGTWSQWCQSFIVRALNLTAAGDAHIACRASTIISTQAQTAPPGALHWWLHTTRASGHVGISLGNHQILMTDAPAPDQWAGHNTVGITTEDRYRAKGTAYRYIGWSQDMAGQPLTLTTTPPETPPTTPPQNSPGLPYTTTTEDGQPGPIFWQRFQLWASKWGYTGPIDGDPGPHTWTAIQNALREEGYTGPTDGDPGPNTWRALQRVAAKNGYTGPIDGDPGPNTWRGLARFLNTL
;
A
#
# COMPACT_ATOMS: atom_id res chain seq x y z
N MET A 1 -3.50 20.54 9.11
CA MET A 1 -3.58 19.11 8.71
C MET A 1 -2.20 18.51 8.76
N SER A 2 -2.10 17.23 9.08
CA SER A 2 -0.88 16.57 9.56
C SER A 2 0.03 15.98 8.48
N ARG A 3 -0.24 16.12 7.17
CA ARG A 3 0.69 15.75 6.06
C ARG A 3 1.30 14.34 6.18
N THR A 4 0.52 13.35 6.61
CA THR A 4 0.97 11.97 6.83
C THR A 4 0.52 11.00 5.73
N ALA A 5 1.09 9.79 5.72
CA ALA A 5 0.66 8.69 4.86
C ALA A 5 -0.82 8.30 5.08
N GLU A 6 -1.23 8.22 6.34
CA GLU A 6 -2.59 7.83 6.73
C GLU A 6 -3.62 8.87 6.27
N GLN A 7 -3.26 10.16 6.36
CA GLN A 7 -4.08 11.24 5.81
C GLN A 7 -4.27 11.06 4.31
N ALA A 8 -3.18 10.81 3.57
CA ALA A 8 -3.26 10.65 2.12
C ALA A 8 -4.11 9.45 1.71
N LEU A 9 -3.93 8.31 2.40
CA LEU A 9 -4.70 7.09 2.16
C LEU A 9 -6.19 7.30 2.43
N ALA A 10 -6.55 7.86 3.60
CA ALA A 10 -7.93 8.14 3.94
C ALA A 10 -8.59 9.13 2.97
N TRP A 11 -7.84 10.15 2.54
CA TRP A 11 -8.32 11.11 1.54
C TRP A 11 -8.55 10.45 0.18
N ALA A 12 -7.64 9.57 -0.26
CA ALA A 12 -7.76 8.87 -1.54
C ALA A 12 -9.01 8.00 -1.63
N HIS A 13 -9.41 7.33 -0.54
CA HIS A 13 -10.64 6.53 -0.53
C HIS A 13 -11.91 7.39 -0.65
N THR A 14 -11.89 8.63 -0.15
CA THR A 14 -13.03 9.55 -0.23
C THR A 14 -13.03 10.38 -1.52
N ASN A 15 -11.97 10.30 -2.33
CA ASN A 15 -11.78 11.08 -3.57
C ASN A 15 -11.40 10.17 -4.75
N PRO A 16 -12.27 9.20 -5.14
CA PRO A 16 -11.98 8.23 -6.21
C PRO A 16 -11.80 8.88 -7.59
N THR A 17 -12.30 10.09 -7.78
CA THR A 17 -12.25 10.83 -9.06
C THR A 17 -11.74 12.25 -8.84
N ARG A 18 -11.15 12.85 -9.88
CA ARG A 18 -10.68 14.22 -9.88
C ARG A 18 -11.75 15.14 -10.44
N ASP A 19 -12.50 15.82 -9.59
CA ASP A 19 -13.51 16.80 -10.02
C ASP A 19 -14.54 16.17 -10.99
N GLY A 20 -14.88 14.89 -10.77
CA GLY A 20 -15.73 14.08 -11.66
C GLY A 20 -14.99 13.38 -12.82
N GLY A 21 -13.68 13.62 -12.98
CA GLY A 21 -12.82 13.04 -14.01
C GLY A 21 -11.78 12.05 -13.49
N THR A 22 -10.82 11.70 -14.34
CA THR A 22 -9.74 10.76 -14.00
C THR A 22 -8.58 11.43 -13.25
N TRP A 23 -7.94 10.68 -12.36
CA TRP A 23 -6.67 11.03 -11.73
C TRP A 23 -5.45 10.76 -12.61
N SER A 24 -5.63 10.10 -13.76
CA SER A 24 -4.54 9.79 -14.68
C SER A 24 -3.80 11.04 -15.11
N GLN A 25 -2.46 11.03 -14.97
CA GLN A 25 -1.54 12.15 -15.22
C GLN A 25 -1.68 13.35 -14.26
N TRP A 26 -2.47 13.23 -13.19
CA TRP A 26 -2.64 14.26 -12.16
C TRP A 26 -1.93 13.94 -10.84
N CYS A 27 -0.89 13.09 -10.88
CA CYS A 27 -0.16 12.60 -9.71
C CYS A 27 0.24 13.70 -8.70
N GLN A 28 0.79 14.82 -9.16
CA GLN A 28 1.17 15.92 -8.26
C GLN A 28 -0.06 16.58 -7.64
N SER A 29 -1.10 16.87 -8.41
CA SER A 29 -2.34 17.43 -7.86
C SER A 29 -3.02 16.48 -6.88
N PHE A 30 -2.91 15.17 -7.09
CA PHE A 30 -3.43 14.17 -6.17
C PHE A 30 -2.71 14.27 -4.82
N ILE A 31 -1.37 14.21 -4.80
CA ILE A 31 -0.58 14.34 -3.57
C ILE A 31 -0.81 15.70 -2.90
N VAL A 32 -0.85 16.78 -3.68
CA VAL A 32 -1.06 18.14 -3.17
C VAL A 32 -2.39 18.25 -2.41
N ARG A 33 -3.47 17.70 -2.98
CA ARG A 33 -4.79 17.73 -2.34
C ARG A 33 -4.87 16.76 -1.17
N ALA A 34 -4.33 15.55 -1.32
CA ALA A 34 -4.33 14.52 -0.28
C ALA A 34 -3.58 14.97 1.00
N LEU A 35 -2.49 15.71 0.83
CA LEU A 35 -1.66 16.18 1.93
C LEU A 35 -1.90 17.64 2.33
N ASN A 36 -2.76 18.37 1.63
CA ASN A 36 -2.97 19.80 1.84
C ASN A 36 -1.65 20.60 1.72
N LEU A 37 -0.93 20.36 0.63
CA LEU A 37 0.28 21.08 0.22
C LEU A 37 -0.09 22.25 -0.71
N THR A 38 0.87 23.14 -0.95
CA THR A 38 0.79 24.10 -2.06
C THR A 38 1.38 23.46 -3.31
N ALA A 39 0.73 23.60 -4.47
CA ALA A 39 1.24 23.07 -5.73
C ALA A 39 2.56 23.77 -6.13
N ALA A 40 3.50 23.00 -6.70
CA ALA A 40 4.79 23.49 -7.16
C ALA A 40 5.03 23.08 -8.63
N GLY A 41 4.27 23.67 -9.55
CA GLY A 41 4.32 23.32 -10.97
C GLY A 41 3.75 21.92 -11.22
N ASP A 42 4.50 21.04 -11.87
CA ASP A 42 4.17 19.62 -12.02
C ASP A 42 5.09 18.73 -11.15
N ALA A 43 4.97 17.40 -11.27
CA ALA A 43 5.83 16.48 -10.54
C ALA A 43 7.32 16.58 -10.93
N HIS A 44 7.66 17.03 -12.15
CA HIS A 44 9.04 17.24 -12.58
C HIS A 44 9.67 18.43 -11.82
N ILE A 45 8.96 19.55 -11.80
CA ILE A 45 9.38 20.77 -11.11
C ILE A 45 9.44 20.52 -9.61
N ALA A 46 8.41 19.89 -9.03
CA ALA A 46 8.37 19.55 -7.62
C ALA A 46 9.53 18.64 -7.21
N CYS A 47 9.82 17.58 -8.00
CA CYS A 47 10.95 16.69 -7.75
C CYS A 47 12.29 17.42 -7.74
N ARG A 48 12.54 18.30 -8.73
CA ARG A 48 13.81 19.06 -8.81
C ARG A 48 13.97 20.08 -7.70
N ALA A 49 12.87 20.56 -7.13
CA ALA A 49 12.87 21.48 -5.99
C ALA A 49 12.92 20.75 -4.64
N SER A 50 12.72 19.43 -4.63
CA SER A 50 12.80 18.58 -3.44
C SER A 50 14.20 18.05 -3.17
N THR A 51 14.48 17.67 -1.92
CA THR A 51 15.74 17.04 -1.54
C THR A 51 15.61 15.51 -1.59
N ILE A 52 16.22 14.89 -2.59
CA ILE A 52 16.28 13.43 -2.68
C ILE A 52 17.22 12.88 -1.59
N ILE A 53 16.68 12.04 -0.71
CA ILE A 53 17.41 11.46 0.43
C ILE A 53 18.12 10.17 0.02
N SER A 54 17.45 9.31 -0.75
CA SER A 54 18.02 8.04 -1.20
C SER A 54 17.37 7.57 -2.50
N THR A 55 18.15 6.84 -3.29
CA THR A 55 17.71 6.18 -4.53
C THR A 55 17.23 4.75 -4.31
N GLN A 56 17.34 4.24 -3.07
CA GLN A 56 16.82 2.94 -2.67
C GLN A 56 15.35 3.08 -2.25
N ALA A 57 14.43 2.58 -3.06
CA ALA A 57 12.99 2.75 -2.82
C ALA A 57 12.53 2.09 -1.51
N GLN A 58 13.08 0.92 -1.21
CA GLN A 58 12.79 0.12 -0.02
C GLN A 58 13.08 0.85 1.30
N THR A 59 13.93 1.89 1.29
CA THR A 59 14.29 2.63 2.51
C THR A 59 13.37 3.81 2.79
N ALA A 60 12.33 4.04 1.98
CA ALA A 60 11.44 5.18 2.12
C ALA A 60 10.48 4.98 3.31
N PRO A 61 10.53 5.83 4.36
CA PRO A 61 9.61 5.74 5.48
C PRO A 61 8.17 6.11 5.06
N PRO A 62 7.14 5.68 5.81
CA PRO A 62 5.78 6.15 5.58
C PRO A 62 5.72 7.68 5.58
N GLY A 63 5.04 8.24 4.57
CA GLY A 63 4.90 9.67 4.36
C GLY A 63 5.95 10.26 3.43
N ALA A 64 7.02 9.53 3.09
CA ALA A 64 7.97 9.98 2.08
C ALA A 64 7.35 10.00 0.67
N LEU A 65 7.83 10.89 -0.20
CA LEU A 65 7.42 10.92 -1.60
C LEU A 65 8.43 10.21 -2.48
N HIS A 66 7.94 9.29 -3.29
CA HIS A 66 8.70 8.63 -4.35
C HIS A 66 8.61 9.45 -5.65
N TRP A 67 9.72 9.57 -6.36
CA TRP A 67 9.82 10.35 -7.58
C TRP A 67 10.30 9.52 -8.75
N TRP A 68 9.63 9.69 -9.88
CA TRP A 68 10.11 9.22 -11.18
C TRP A 68 10.12 10.38 -12.17
N LEU A 69 11.10 10.39 -13.07
CA LEU A 69 11.17 11.37 -14.16
C LEU A 69 11.12 10.68 -15.51
N HIS A 70 10.44 11.32 -16.46
CA HIS A 70 10.35 10.82 -17.82
C HIS A 70 11.74 10.85 -18.49
N THR A 71 12.11 9.81 -19.22
CA THR A 71 13.46 9.65 -19.79
C THR A 71 13.81 10.69 -20.86
N THR A 72 12.82 11.20 -21.59
CA THR A 72 13.03 12.12 -22.73
C THR A 72 12.27 13.45 -22.65
N ARG A 73 11.46 13.67 -21.61
CA ARG A 73 10.58 14.86 -21.50
C ARG A 73 10.68 15.45 -20.11
N ALA A 74 10.46 16.77 -19.99
CA ALA A 74 10.35 17.45 -18.70
C ALA A 74 8.99 17.12 -18.05
N SER A 75 8.83 15.88 -17.60
CA SER A 75 7.65 15.38 -16.89
C SER A 75 8.10 14.45 -15.77
N GLY A 76 7.28 14.36 -14.72
CA GLY A 76 7.54 13.54 -13.55
C GLY A 76 6.31 12.77 -13.11
N HIS A 77 6.53 11.81 -12.22
CA HIS A 77 5.50 11.08 -11.51
C HIS A 77 5.85 11.07 -10.02
N VAL A 78 4.83 11.04 -9.18
CA VAL A 78 4.97 11.07 -7.72
C VAL A 78 3.96 10.15 -7.06
N GLY A 79 4.40 9.45 -6.03
CA GLY A 79 3.58 8.63 -5.14
C GLY A 79 4.02 8.80 -3.70
N ILE A 80 3.17 8.45 -2.74
CA ILE A 80 3.48 8.54 -1.31
C ILE A 80 3.69 7.14 -0.72
N SER A 81 4.77 6.99 0.04
CA SER A 81 5.08 5.76 0.77
C SER A 81 4.06 5.57 1.89
N LEU A 82 3.48 4.37 1.95
CA LEU A 82 2.66 3.90 3.08
C LEU A 82 3.47 3.04 4.06
N GLY A 83 4.77 2.83 3.80
CA GLY A 83 5.59 1.81 4.47
C GLY A 83 5.52 0.44 3.80
N ASN A 84 6.38 -0.49 4.24
CA ASN A 84 6.46 -1.86 3.71
C ASN A 84 6.50 -1.91 2.16
N HIS A 85 7.27 -1.00 1.55
CA HIS A 85 7.44 -0.86 0.09
C HIS A 85 6.14 -0.50 -0.68
N GLN A 86 5.03 -0.25 0.01
CA GLN A 86 3.76 0.13 -0.59
C GLN A 86 3.74 1.62 -0.90
N ILE A 87 3.27 1.94 -2.11
CA ILE A 87 3.22 3.28 -2.63
C ILE A 87 1.81 3.54 -3.13
N LEU A 88 1.14 4.50 -2.51
CA LEU A 88 -0.12 5.06 -3.01
C LEU A 88 0.19 6.04 -4.14
N MET A 89 -0.41 5.82 -5.31
CA MET A 89 -0.22 6.68 -6.47
C MET A 89 -1.44 6.68 -7.40
N THR A 90 -1.47 7.69 -8.29
CA THR A 90 -2.31 7.65 -9.50
C THR A 90 -1.61 6.81 -10.56
N ASP A 91 -2.33 6.37 -11.60
CA ASP A 91 -1.74 5.55 -12.67
C ASP A 91 -1.02 4.28 -12.17
N ALA A 92 -1.47 3.70 -11.06
CA ALA A 92 -0.98 2.40 -10.60
C ALA A 92 -1.11 1.37 -11.74
N PRO A 93 -0.18 0.41 -11.88
CA PRO A 93 -0.36 -0.68 -12.84
C PRO A 93 -1.63 -1.45 -12.53
N ALA A 94 -2.30 -2.01 -13.54
CA ALA A 94 -3.26 -3.07 -13.26
C ALA A 94 -2.45 -4.31 -12.79
N PRO A 95 -2.90 -5.04 -11.74
CA PRO A 95 -4.21 -4.97 -11.10
C PRO A 95 -4.27 -4.13 -9.81
N ASP A 96 -3.21 -3.40 -9.49
CA ASP A 96 -3.06 -2.63 -8.24
C ASP A 96 -4.02 -1.42 -8.12
N GLN A 97 -4.75 -1.09 -9.19
CA GLN A 97 -5.78 -0.05 -9.21
C GLN A 97 -7.02 -0.47 -8.41
N TRP A 98 -7.52 0.42 -7.56
CA TRP A 98 -8.76 0.17 -6.83
C TRP A 98 -9.98 0.26 -7.75
N ALA A 99 -10.92 -0.64 -7.53
CA ALA A 99 -12.15 -0.70 -8.32
C ALA A 99 -12.95 0.61 -8.18
N GLY A 100 -13.18 1.31 -9.29
CA GLY A 100 -13.92 2.57 -9.30
C GLY A 100 -13.10 3.83 -8.98
N HIS A 101 -11.79 3.73 -8.72
CA HIS A 101 -10.94 4.88 -8.36
C HIS A 101 -10.07 5.41 -9.52
N ASN A 102 -10.56 5.31 -10.77
CA ASN A 102 -9.97 5.95 -11.95
C ASN A 102 -8.42 6.04 -11.95
N THR A 103 -7.76 4.88 -11.92
CA THR A 103 -6.30 4.65 -11.91
C THR A 103 -5.54 4.76 -10.58
N VAL A 104 -6.19 5.19 -9.50
CA VAL A 104 -5.57 5.24 -8.16
C VAL A 104 -5.46 3.83 -7.59
N GLY A 105 -4.36 3.57 -6.91
CA GLY A 105 -4.11 2.27 -6.29
C GLY A 105 -2.88 2.25 -5.40
N ILE A 106 -2.60 1.08 -4.85
CA ILE A 106 -1.39 0.81 -4.05
C ILE A 106 -0.54 -0.21 -4.79
N THR A 107 0.67 0.18 -5.17
CA THR A 107 1.66 -0.63 -5.90
C THR A 107 2.99 -0.65 -5.14
N THR A 108 3.98 -1.35 -5.68
CA THR A 108 5.40 -1.21 -5.31
C THR A 108 6.18 -0.51 -6.42
N GLU A 109 7.42 -0.11 -6.14
CA GLU A 109 8.34 0.41 -7.17
C GLU A 109 8.62 -0.63 -8.26
N ASP A 110 8.84 -1.89 -7.87
CA ASP A 110 9.11 -2.98 -8.81
C ASP A 110 7.95 -3.22 -9.76
N ARG A 111 6.70 -3.20 -9.27
CA ARG A 111 5.50 -3.33 -10.11
C ARG A 111 5.32 -2.14 -11.03
N TYR A 112 5.52 -0.92 -10.52
CA TYR A 112 5.43 0.28 -11.35
C TYR A 112 6.51 0.31 -12.44
N ARG A 113 7.71 -0.18 -12.14
CA ARG A 113 8.79 -0.38 -13.12
C ARG A 113 8.42 -1.45 -14.15
N ALA A 114 7.88 -2.59 -13.71
CA ALA A 114 7.46 -3.69 -14.58
C ALA A 114 6.34 -3.31 -15.56
N LYS A 115 5.53 -2.29 -15.24
CA LYS A 115 4.55 -1.66 -16.15
C LYS A 115 5.19 -1.13 -17.45
N GLY A 116 6.52 -0.98 -17.51
CA GLY A 116 7.22 -0.57 -18.74
C GLY A 116 7.04 0.91 -19.09
N THR A 117 6.84 1.76 -18.07
CA THR A 117 6.66 3.20 -18.31
C THR A 117 7.96 3.87 -18.75
N ALA A 118 7.85 5.03 -19.40
CA ALA A 118 8.99 5.89 -19.69
C ALA A 118 9.49 6.69 -18.47
N TYR A 119 8.91 6.46 -17.28
CA TYR A 119 9.29 7.13 -16.04
C TYR A 119 10.33 6.30 -15.27
N ARG A 120 11.53 6.84 -15.13
CA ARG A 120 12.63 6.23 -14.38
C ARG A 120 12.60 6.70 -12.93
N TYR A 121 12.74 5.77 -11.99
CA TYR A 121 12.84 6.10 -10.57
C TYR A 121 14.10 6.91 -10.28
N ILE A 122 13.93 8.01 -9.53
CA ILE A 122 15.01 8.94 -9.19
C ILE A 122 15.34 8.88 -7.69
N GLY A 123 14.38 8.48 -6.85
CA GLY A 123 14.57 8.35 -5.41
C GLY A 123 13.37 8.85 -4.64
N TRP A 124 13.53 8.96 -3.32
CA TRP A 124 12.49 9.47 -2.43
C TRP A 124 12.97 10.71 -1.65
N SER A 125 12.01 11.56 -1.25
CA SER A 125 12.24 12.76 -0.44
C SER A 125 11.32 12.81 0.79
N GLN A 126 11.65 13.70 1.72
CA GLN A 126 10.85 14.00 2.92
C GLN A 126 10.11 15.33 2.80
N ASP A 127 10.13 15.92 1.61
CA ASP A 127 9.56 17.22 1.29
C ASP A 127 9.00 17.23 -0.13
N MET A 128 8.03 18.11 -0.39
CA MET A 128 7.62 18.50 -1.75
C MET A 128 8.00 19.96 -2.00
N ALA A 129 9.00 20.20 -2.84
CA ALA A 129 9.49 21.54 -3.17
C ALA A 129 9.77 22.41 -1.92
N GLY A 130 10.45 21.84 -0.92
CA GLY A 130 10.77 22.50 0.34
C GLY A 130 9.64 22.49 1.38
N GLN A 131 8.43 22.03 1.04
CA GLN A 131 7.37 21.84 2.03
C GLN A 131 7.58 20.51 2.78
N PRO A 132 7.83 20.53 4.09
CA PRO A 132 8.09 19.32 4.85
C PRO A 132 6.84 18.45 4.93
N LEU A 133 7.07 17.14 4.89
CA LEU A 133 6.09 16.08 5.10
C LEU A 133 6.22 15.59 6.54
N THR A 134 5.10 15.13 7.10
CA THR A 134 5.15 14.47 8.40
C THR A 134 5.37 13.00 8.15
N LEU A 135 6.62 12.60 8.30
CA LEU A 135 6.99 11.20 8.25
C LEU A 135 6.54 10.54 9.53
N THR A 136 5.98 9.35 9.40
CA THR A 136 5.84 8.47 10.54
C THR A 136 7.20 7.81 10.75
N THR A 137 8.11 8.48 11.47
CA THR A 137 9.36 7.86 11.95
C THR A 137 9.03 6.93 13.10
N THR A 138 8.33 5.86 12.79
CA THR A 138 8.34 4.69 13.65
C THR A 138 9.27 3.71 12.93
N PRO A 139 10.58 3.62 13.29
CA PRO A 139 11.10 2.25 13.47
C PRO A 139 10.09 1.57 14.37
N PRO A 140 9.64 0.32 14.17
CA PRO A 140 8.59 -0.27 14.99
C PRO A 140 8.93 0.00 16.46
N GLU A 141 8.29 1.01 17.05
CA GLU A 141 8.41 1.28 18.47
C GLU A 141 7.65 0.10 19.02
N THR A 142 8.40 -0.82 19.61
CA THR A 142 7.86 -1.83 20.52
C THR A 142 6.74 -1.15 21.31
N PRO A 143 5.46 -1.48 21.08
CA PRO A 143 4.39 -0.93 21.89
C PRO A 143 4.68 -1.27 23.35
N PRO A 144 4.35 -0.40 24.31
CA PRO A 144 4.64 -0.66 25.71
C PRO A 144 4.06 -2.02 26.10
N THR A 145 4.95 -2.83 26.67
CA THR A 145 4.75 -4.17 27.18
C THR A 145 3.35 -4.44 27.70
N THR A 146 2.57 -5.26 26.99
CA THR A 146 1.97 -6.50 27.51
C THR A 146 1.52 -7.38 26.33
N PRO A 147 2.18 -8.52 26.02
CA PRO A 147 1.76 -9.41 24.94
C PRO A 147 0.57 -10.30 25.38
N PRO A 148 -0.49 -10.43 24.58
CA PRO A 148 -1.29 -11.65 24.56
C PRO A 148 -0.61 -12.66 23.64
N GLN A 149 -0.21 -13.81 24.21
CA GLN A 149 0.45 -14.92 23.53
C GLN A 149 -0.58 -15.92 22.99
N ASN A 150 -0.48 -16.35 21.72
CA ASN A 150 -0.19 -17.75 21.29
C ASN A 150 -0.57 -18.07 19.83
N SER A 151 0.47 -18.29 19.02
CA SER A 151 0.69 -19.40 18.05
C SER A 151 2.19 -19.33 17.65
N PRO A 152 2.86 -20.42 17.20
CA PRO A 152 4.20 -20.87 17.65
C PRO A 152 5.46 -20.03 17.27
N GLY A 153 5.36 -18.70 17.25
CA GLY A 153 6.52 -17.80 17.17
C GLY A 153 6.18 -16.32 16.93
N LEU A 154 4.94 -15.98 16.56
CA LEU A 154 4.56 -14.61 16.19
C LEU A 154 3.56 -13.98 17.19
N PRO A 155 3.76 -12.71 17.58
CA PRO A 155 2.78 -11.99 18.40
C PRO A 155 1.49 -11.74 17.60
N TYR A 156 0.39 -11.48 18.30
CA TYR A 156 -0.82 -11.00 17.64
C TYR A 156 -0.57 -9.64 17.00
N THR A 157 -1.17 -9.44 15.82
CA THR A 157 -1.12 -8.13 15.17
C THR A 157 -2.10 -7.17 15.85
N THR A 158 -1.68 -5.91 16.00
CA THR A 158 -2.54 -4.83 16.52
C THR A 158 -3.51 -4.26 15.48
N THR A 159 -3.48 -4.81 14.26
CA THR A 159 -4.41 -4.43 13.19
C THR A 159 -5.88 -4.64 13.56
N THR A 160 -6.17 -5.45 14.59
CA THR A 160 -7.51 -5.55 15.19
C THR A 160 -7.97 -4.25 15.85
N GLU A 161 -7.05 -3.47 16.42
CA GLU A 161 -7.33 -2.21 17.14
C GLU A 161 -7.25 -0.97 16.25
N ASP A 162 -6.31 -0.90 15.31
CA ASP A 162 -6.09 0.29 14.47
C ASP A 162 -6.66 0.16 13.04
N GLY A 163 -6.81 -1.07 12.53
CA GLY A 163 -7.22 -1.33 11.14
C GLY A 163 -6.14 -0.99 10.10
N GLN A 164 -4.89 -0.87 10.52
CA GLN A 164 -3.73 -0.61 9.68
C GLN A 164 -2.80 -1.84 9.68
N PRO A 165 -2.58 -2.49 8.52
CA PRO A 165 -1.65 -3.62 8.41
C PRO A 165 -0.20 -3.23 8.74
N GLY A 166 0.29 -3.63 9.91
CA GLY A 166 1.70 -3.48 10.31
C GLY A 166 2.58 -4.70 9.98
N PRO A 167 3.88 -4.69 10.31
CA PRO A 167 4.79 -5.81 10.03
C PRO A 167 4.31 -7.16 10.59
N ILE A 168 3.78 -7.18 11.81
CA ILE A 168 3.24 -8.40 12.43
C ILE A 168 2.04 -8.95 11.66
N PHE A 169 1.17 -8.07 11.13
CA PHE A 169 0.05 -8.51 10.27
C PHE A 169 0.58 -9.30 9.08
N TRP A 170 1.57 -8.76 8.38
CA TRP A 170 2.13 -9.39 7.18
C TRP A 170 2.95 -10.64 7.48
N GLN A 171 3.62 -10.70 8.63
CA GLN A 171 4.27 -11.94 9.10
C GLN A 171 3.24 -13.05 9.36
N ARG A 172 2.13 -12.72 10.04
CA ARG A 172 1.05 -13.69 10.25
C ARG A 172 0.36 -14.07 8.93
N PHE A 173 0.30 -13.15 7.98
CA PHE A 173 -0.17 -13.41 6.62
C PHE A 173 0.75 -14.39 5.86
N GLN A 174 2.07 -14.25 5.97
CA GLN A 174 3.03 -15.22 5.46
C GLN A 174 2.98 -16.56 6.20
N LEU A 175 2.69 -16.57 7.51
CA LEU A 175 2.40 -17.79 8.27
C LEU A 175 1.14 -18.49 7.76
N TRP A 176 0.12 -17.74 7.36
CA TRP A 176 -1.03 -18.33 6.66
C TRP A 176 -0.59 -18.93 5.33
N ALA A 177 0.16 -18.18 4.53
CA ALA A 177 0.67 -18.62 3.23
C ALA A 177 1.50 -19.90 3.32
N SER A 178 2.27 -20.11 4.41
CA SER A 178 3.10 -21.31 4.56
C SER A 178 2.29 -22.60 4.69
N LYS A 179 1.06 -22.51 5.22
CA LYS A 179 0.08 -23.63 5.23
C LYS A 179 -0.39 -24.00 3.81
N TRP A 180 -0.09 -23.16 2.82
CA TRP A 180 -0.49 -23.27 1.41
C TRP A 180 0.69 -23.32 0.44
N GLY A 181 1.85 -23.77 0.93
CA GLY A 181 3.02 -24.08 0.09
C GLY A 181 4.03 -22.93 -0.06
N TYR A 182 3.86 -21.82 0.65
CA TYR A 182 4.91 -20.80 0.74
C TYR A 182 6.07 -21.31 1.62
N THR A 183 7.28 -21.35 1.05
CA THR A 183 8.51 -21.81 1.74
C THR A 183 9.53 -20.69 1.97
N GLY A 184 9.17 -19.45 1.63
CA GLY A 184 10.02 -18.28 1.82
C GLY A 184 10.03 -17.78 3.27
N PRO A 185 10.80 -16.71 3.55
CA PRO A 185 10.90 -16.13 4.88
C PRO A 185 9.56 -15.54 5.37
N ILE A 186 9.37 -15.55 6.69
CA ILE A 186 8.29 -14.83 7.37
C ILE A 186 8.87 -13.53 7.92
N ASP A 187 9.04 -12.55 7.03
CA ASP A 187 9.72 -11.28 7.27
C ASP A 187 8.76 -10.08 7.35
N GLY A 188 7.49 -10.25 6.97
CA GLY A 188 6.51 -9.18 6.88
C GLY A 188 6.47 -8.45 5.54
N ASP A 189 7.15 -8.97 4.50
CA ASP A 189 7.14 -8.44 3.14
C ASP A 189 6.58 -9.48 2.14
N PRO A 190 5.25 -9.47 1.89
CA PRO A 190 4.61 -10.43 0.99
C PRO A 190 5.02 -10.24 -0.48
N GLY A 191 5.97 -11.05 -0.94
CA GLY A 191 6.34 -11.12 -2.35
C GLY A 191 5.39 -11.99 -3.20
N PRO A 192 5.64 -12.11 -4.52
CA PRO A 192 4.80 -12.89 -5.44
C PRO A 192 4.53 -14.32 -4.98
N HIS A 193 5.52 -15.01 -4.41
CA HIS A 193 5.34 -16.36 -3.88
C HIS A 193 4.42 -16.44 -2.67
N THR A 194 4.41 -15.41 -1.81
CA THR A 194 3.43 -15.31 -0.72
C THR A 194 2.02 -15.19 -1.31
N TRP A 195 1.84 -14.30 -2.30
CA TRP A 195 0.56 -14.09 -2.96
C TRP A 195 0.07 -15.30 -3.75
N THR A 196 0.93 -16.06 -4.41
CA THR A 196 0.59 -17.33 -5.07
C THR A 196 -0.01 -18.31 -4.07
N ALA A 197 0.64 -18.49 -2.91
CA ALA A 197 0.14 -19.38 -1.86
C ALA A 197 -1.19 -18.89 -1.27
N ILE A 198 -1.35 -17.58 -1.08
CA ILE A 198 -2.60 -16.99 -0.59
C ILE A 198 -3.73 -17.14 -1.62
N GLN A 199 -3.47 -16.93 -2.91
CA GLN A 199 -4.46 -17.17 -3.96
C GLN A 199 -4.92 -18.63 -3.99
N ASN A 200 -4.04 -19.58 -3.66
CA ASN A 200 -4.44 -20.97 -3.45
C ASN A 200 -5.32 -21.14 -2.20
N ALA A 201 -4.95 -20.52 -1.07
CA ALA A 201 -5.76 -20.55 0.15
C ALA A 201 -7.18 -19.98 -0.08
N LEU A 202 -7.26 -18.89 -0.84
CA LEU A 202 -8.51 -18.20 -1.11
C LEU A 202 -9.46 -18.97 -2.03
N ARG A 203 -9.05 -20.11 -2.63
CA ARG A 203 -9.95 -20.99 -3.37
C ARG A 203 -11.10 -21.48 -2.48
N GLU A 204 -10.82 -21.75 -1.20
CA GLU A 204 -11.84 -22.12 -0.19
C GLU A 204 -12.82 -20.98 0.11
N GLU A 205 -12.45 -19.75 -0.28
CA GLU A 205 -13.21 -18.51 -0.08
C GLU A 205 -13.90 -18.04 -1.37
N GLY A 206 -14.01 -18.95 -2.35
CA GLY A 206 -14.64 -18.67 -3.64
C GLY A 206 -13.81 -17.77 -4.55
N TYR A 207 -12.48 -17.81 -4.43
CA TYR A 207 -11.58 -17.15 -5.38
C TYR A 207 -11.56 -17.88 -6.71
N THR A 208 -11.99 -17.20 -7.77
CA THR A 208 -12.04 -17.73 -9.15
C THR A 208 -10.98 -17.12 -10.07
N GLY A 209 -10.13 -16.22 -9.55
CA GLY A 209 -9.08 -15.56 -10.31
C GLY A 209 -7.87 -16.45 -10.62
N PRO A 210 -6.87 -15.91 -11.33
CA PRO A 210 -5.61 -16.60 -11.60
C PRO A 210 -4.79 -16.81 -10.32
N THR A 211 -3.95 -17.85 -10.31
CA THR A 211 -2.91 -18.03 -9.29
C THR A 211 -1.58 -17.58 -9.91
N ASP A 212 -1.33 -16.28 -9.91
CA ASP A 212 -0.21 -15.62 -10.59
C ASP A 212 0.76 -14.89 -9.63
N GLY A 213 0.44 -14.82 -8.34
CA GLY A 213 1.23 -14.06 -7.38
C GLY A 213 0.98 -12.55 -7.40
N ASP A 214 0.03 -12.09 -8.21
CA ASP A 214 -0.36 -10.67 -8.29
C ASP A 214 -1.82 -10.50 -7.81
N PRO A 215 -2.04 -9.91 -6.62
CA PRO A 215 -3.37 -9.74 -6.08
C PRO A 215 -4.17 -8.72 -6.89
N GLY A 216 -5.26 -9.17 -7.50
CA GLY A 216 -6.21 -8.30 -8.17
C GLY A 216 -7.53 -8.14 -7.41
N PRO A 217 -8.52 -7.43 -8.00
CA PRO A 217 -9.81 -7.18 -7.35
C PRO A 217 -10.50 -8.43 -6.81
N ASN A 218 -10.37 -9.57 -7.50
CA ASN A 218 -10.93 -10.83 -7.05
C ASN A 218 -10.19 -11.42 -5.83
N THR A 219 -8.88 -11.18 -5.71
CA THR A 219 -8.08 -11.58 -4.54
C THR A 219 -8.53 -10.78 -3.33
N TRP A 220 -8.69 -9.46 -3.49
CA TRP A 220 -9.17 -8.58 -2.42
C TRP A 220 -10.60 -8.91 -1.98
N ARG A 221 -11.50 -9.20 -2.91
CA ARG A 221 -12.86 -9.67 -2.59
C ARG A 221 -12.85 -10.98 -1.80
N ALA A 222 -11.97 -11.92 -2.18
CA ALA A 222 -11.86 -13.18 -1.44
C ALA A 222 -11.29 -12.95 -0.03
N LEU A 223 -10.30 -12.06 0.14
CA LEU A 223 -9.82 -11.64 1.47
C LEU A 223 -10.89 -10.95 2.31
N GLN A 224 -11.75 -10.12 1.68
CA GLN A 224 -12.89 -9.53 2.37
C GLN A 224 -13.90 -10.59 2.83
N ARG A 225 -14.05 -11.72 2.14
CA ARG A 225 -14.90 -12.84 2.61
C ARG A 225 -14.29 -13.54 3.83
N VAL A 226 -12.97 -13.74 3.85
CA VAL A 226 -12.26 -14.19 5.06
C VAL A 226 -12.52 -13.23 6.20
N ALA A 227 -12.36 -11.93 5.96
CA ALA A 227 -12.64 -10.90 6.95
C ALA A 227 -14.10 -10.96 7.41
N ALA A 228 -15.06 -11.21 6.51
CA ALA A 228 -16.49 -11.27 6.83
C ALA A 228 -16.85 -12.43 7.75
N LYS A 229 -16.25 -13.61 7.51
CA LYS A 229 -16.33 -14.76 8.43
C LYS A 229 -15.78 -14.43 9.83
N ASN A 230 -14.97 -13.39 9.92
CA ASN A 230 -14.33 -12.92 11.15
C ASN A 230 -14.87 -11.52 11.56
N GLY A 231 -16.15 -11.24 11.29
CA GLY A 231 -16.86 -10.09 11.84
C GLY A 231 -16.70 -8.77 11.08
N TYR A 232 -16.15 -8.78 9.86
CA TYR A 232 -16.30 -7.66 8.93
C TYR A 232 -17.72 -7.64 8.37
N THR A 233 -18.40 -6.48 8.44
CA THR A 233 -19.79 -6.30 7.99
C THR A 233 -19.93 -5.34 6.80
N GLY A 234 -18.80 -4.88 6.26
CA GLY A 234 -18.79 -3.97 5.12
C GLY A 234 -18.93 -4.70 3.77
N PRO A 235 -18.90 -3.94 2.67
CA PRO A 235 -19.07 -4.48 1.32
C PRO A 235 -17.94 -5.41 0.88
N ILE A 236 -18.26 -6.39 0.03
CA ILE A 236 -17.28 -7.22 -0.68
C ILE A 236 -17.03 -6.60 -2.07
N ASP A 237 -16.33 -5.47 -2.09
CA ASP A 237 -16.11 -4.61 -3.27
C ASP A 237 -14.73 -4.76 -3.92
N GLY A 238 -13.78 -5.39 -3.24
CA GLY A 238 -12.39 -5.50 -3.65
C GLY A 238 -11.53 -4.28 -3.30
N ASP A 239 -12.04 -3.38 -2.43
CA ASP A 239 -11.30 -2.26 -1.85
C ASP A 239 -11.19 -2.43 -0.32
N PRO A 240 -10.06 -2.97 0.18
CA PRO A 240 -9.87 -3.20 1.60
C PRO A 240 -9.72 -1.90 2.42
N GLY A 241 -10.81 -1.44 3.03
CA GLY A 241 -10.76 -0.39 4.06
C GLY A 241 -10.31 -0.91 5.45
N PRO A 242 -10.12 -0.01 6.44
CA PRO A 242 -9.65 -0.37 7.79
C PRO A 242 -10.44 -1.50 8.47
N ASN A 243 -11.75 -1.57 8.26
CA ASN A 243 -12.60 -2.61 8.83
C ASN A 243 -12.39 -3.98 8.16
N THR A 244 -11.99 -4.02 6.89
CA THR A 244 -11.55 -5.25 6.21
C THR A 244 -10.31 -5.78 6.90
N TRP A 245 -9.32 -4.90 7.13
CA TRP A 245 -8.08 -5.26 7.79
C TRP A 245 -8.29 -5.75 9.22
N ARG A 246 -9.18 -5.13 10.00
CA ARG A 246 -9.56 -5.63 11.34
C ARG A 246 -10.14 -7.03 11.29
N GLY A 247 -11.03 -7.32 10.33
CA GLY A 247 -11.61 -8.64 10.16
C GLY A 247 -10.57 -9.70 9.79
N LEU A 248 -9.69 -9.37 8.85
CA LEU A 248 -8.61 -10.25 8.44
C LEU A 248 -7.58 -10.46 9.57
N ALA A 249 -7.28 -9.42 10.34
CA ALA A 249 -6.39 -9.50 11.50
C ALA A 249 -6.94 -10.45 12.59
N ARG A 250 -8.26 -10.43 12.83
CA ARG A 250 -8.89 -11.40 13.75
C ARG A 250 -8.68 -12.83 13.29
N PHE A 251 -8.85 -13.12 12.00
CA PHE A 251 -8.53 -14.42 11.43
C PHE A 251 -7.04 -14.78 11.60
N LEU A 252 -6.13 -13.88 11.22
CA LEU A 252 -4.70 -14.15 11.30
C LEU A 252 -4.23 -14.40 12.74
N ASN A 253 -4.86 -13.76 13.73
CA ASN A 253 -4.60 -14.00 15.15
C ASN A 253 -5.08 -15.38 15.65
N THR A 254 -5.88 -16.14 14.87
CA THR A 254 -6.24 -17.53 15.22
C THR A 254 -5.25 -18.57 14.69
N LEU A 255 -4.34 -18.19 13.79
CA LEU A 255 -3.33 -19.08 13.18
C LEU A 255 -2.14 -19.26 14.10
#